data_AF-A0A7N0TM68-F1
#
_entry.id   AF-A0A7N0TM68-F1
#
_cell.length_a   1.000
_cell.length_b   1.000
_cell.length_c   1.000
_cell.angle_alpha   90.00
_cell.angle_beta   90.00
_cell.angle_gamma   90.00
#
_symmetry.space_group_name_H-M   'P 1'
#
loop_
_entity.id
_entity.type
_entity.pdbx_description
1 polymer ?
#
loop_
_entity_poly.entity_id
_entity_poly.type
_entity_poly.pdbx_seq_one_letter_code
_entity_poly.pdbx_strand_id
1 'polypeptide(L)'
;MFAANAQRMQVVMNRLSFVLRSVNKGVQQLEQPLLALARGIDFSVANGEVPSKAPELSSLVKQICQQKSDILALPLIMVLMVSIKNACKLGWFSATDTKEIIDLYKEISSSFCLPENVDAEPSPSNPNIQTYMER
;
A
#
# COMPACT_ATOMS: atom_id res chain seq x y z
N MET A 1 14.75 10.81 20.07
CA MET A 1 14.50 9.81 19.00
C MET A 1 13.27 10.18 18.17
N PHE A 2 12.15 10.48 18.82
CA PHE A 2 10.86 10.85 18.22
C PHE A 2 10.88 12.12 17.34
N ALA A 3 11.44 13.21 17.86
CA ALA A 3 11.61 14.45 17.09
C ALA A 3 12.41 14.25 15.80
N ALA A 4 13.45 13.41 15.84
CA ALA A 4 14.24 13.07 14.65
C ALA A 4 13.42 12.26 13.63
N ASN A 5 12.51 11.39 14.07
CA ASN A 5 11.61 10.68 13.17
C ASN A 5 10.62 11.63 12.48
N ALA A 6 9.95 12.49 13.24
CA ALA A 6 9.02 13.47 12.71
C ALA A 6 9.69 14.41 11.68
N GLN A 7 10.90 14.88 11.95
CA GLN A 7 11.68 15.71 11.01
C GLN A 7 12.01 14.94 9.73
N ARG A 8 12.44 13.67 9.83
CA ARG A 8 12.69 12.83 8.64
C ARG A 8 11.43 12.62 7.82
N MET A 9 10.30 12.33 8.47
CA MET A 9 9.01 12.21 7.79
C MET A 9 8.66 13.49 7.03
N GLN A 10 8.82 14.66 7.64
CA GLN A 10 8.57 15.94 6.97
C GLN A 10 9.44 16.14 5.73
N VAL A 11 10.75 15.87 5.82
CA VAL A 11 11.66 16.00 4.67
C VAL A 11 11.23 15.07 3.54
N VAL A 12 10.87 13.83 3.86
CA VAL A 12 10.41 12.85 2.87
C VAL A 12 9.06 13.25 2.26
N MET A 13 8.11 13.74 3.07
CA MET A 13 6.82 14.26 2.61
C MET A 13 6.98 15.43 1.63
N ASN A 14 7.90 16.36 1.93
CA ASN A 14 8.21 17.49 1.04
C ASN A 14 8.80 17.01 -0.29
N ARG A 15 9.73 16.05 -0.24
CA ARG A 15 10.33 15.46 -1.45
C ARG A 15 9.29 14.73 -2.31
N LEU A 16 8.42 13.93 -1.70
CA LEU A 16 7.32 13.25 -2.41
C LEU A 16 6.38 14.26 -3.06
N SER A 17 6.00 15.31 -2.34
CA SER A 17 5.15 16.38 -2.88
C SER A 17 5.78 17.05 -4.10
N PHE A 18 7.09 17.27 -4.10
CA PHE A 18 7.82 17.81 -5.25
C PHE A 18 7.82 16.84 -6.43
N VAL A 19 8.16 15.57 -6.21
CA VAL A 19 8.18 14.54 -7.28
C VAL A 19 6.79 14.38 -7.90
N LEU A 20 5.72 14.37 -7.10
CA LEU A 20 4.34 14.26 -7.57
C LEU A 20 3.87 15.47 -8.40
N ARG A 21 4.57 16.61 -8.37
CA ARG A 21 4.27 17.77 -9.21
C ARG A 21 5.14 17.84 -10.47
N SER A 22 6.20 17.05 -10.55
CA SER A 22 7.09 17.02 -11.72
C SER A 22 6.37 16.46 -12.95
N VAL A 23 6.69 16.98 -14.14
CA VAL A 23 6.16 16.50 -15.43
C VAL A 23 6.82 15.17 -15.83
N ASN A 24 8.07 14.94 -15.40
CA ASN A 24 8.82 13.71 -15.69
C ASN A 24 8.96 12.87 -14.42
N LYS A 25 7.92 12.09 -14.12
CA LYS A 25 7.89 11.19 -12.95
C LYS A 25 8.33 9.80 -13.38
N GLY A 26 9.54 9.40 -12.99
CA GLY A 26 9.93 8.00 -13.04
C GLY A 26 9.60 7.31 -11.71
N VAL A 27 9.09 6.07 -11.75
CA VAL A 27 8.82 5.25 -10.55
C VAL A 27 10.04 5.16 -9.62
N GLN A 28 11.25 5.14 -10.19
CA GLN A 28 12.51 5.15 -9.45
C GLN A 28 12.65 6.36 -8.51
N GLN A 29 12.05 7.51 -8.83
CA GLN A 29 12.09 8.69 -7.97
C GLN A 29 11.12 8.59 -6.79
N LEU A 30 10.14 7.68 -6.85
CA LEU A 30 9.15 7.43 -5.80
C LEU A 30 9.58 6.33 -4.82
N GLU A 31 10.36 5.34 -5.28
CA GLU A 31 10.74 4.17 -4.49
C GLU A 31 11.35 4.51 -3.13
N GLN A 32 12.52 5.17 -3.11
CA GLN A 32 13.22 5.46 -1.87
C GLN A 32 12.40 6.37 -0.93
N PRO A 33 11.76 7.46 -1.40
CA PRO A 33 10.90 8.26 -0.56
C PRO A 33 9.67 7.52 -0.01
N LEU A 34 8.98 6.69 -0.79
CA LEU A 34 7.82 5.91 -0.31
C LEU A 34 8.23 4.92 0.79
N LEU A 35 9.32 4.17 0.57
CA LEU A 35 9.84 3.22 1.56
C LEU A 35 10.36 3.92 2.83
N ALA A 36 10.97 5.10 2.70
CA ALA A 36 11.40 5.90 3.84
C ALA A 36 10.19 6.42 4.64
N LEU A 37 9.14 6.87 3.95
CA LEU A 37 7.92 7.35 4.60
C LEU A 37 7.19 6.22 5.34
N ALA A 38 7.02 5.05 4.70
CA ALA A 38 6.40 3.88 5.31
C ALA A 38 7.09 3.49 6.63
N ARG A 39 8.44 3.39 6.62
CA ARG A 39 9.23 3.12 7.84
C ARG A 39 9.05 4.18 8.92
N GLY A 40 8.96 5.46 8.55
CA GLY A 40 8.73 6.56 9.49
C GLY A 40 7.35 6.47 10.15
N ILE A 41 6.33 6.08 9.38
CA ILE A 41 4.97 5.83 9.88
C ILE A 41 4.98 4.64 10.83
N ASP A 42 5.52 3.49 10.39
CA ASP A 42 5.58 2.27 11.21
C ASP A 42 6.31 2.51 12.53
N PHE A 43 7.41 3.28 12.51
CA PHE A 43 8.11 3.70 13.73
C PHE A 43 7.19 4.49 14.66
N SER A 44 6.47 5.49 14.15
CA SER A 44 5.58 6.32 14.98
C SER A 44 4.42 5.50 15.54
N VAL A 45 3.81 4.64 14.71
CA VAL A 45 2.72 3.72 15.08
C VAL A 45 3.18 2.76 16.18
N ALA A 46 4.35 2.15 16.04
CA ALA A 46 4.90 1.21 17.03
C ALA A 46 5.17 1.87 18.39
N ASN A 47 5.39 3.19 18.41
CA ASN A 47 5.61 3.96 19.62
C ASN A 47 4.36 4.72 20.10
N GLY A 48 3.20 4.52 19.47
CA GLY A 48 1.95 5.19 19.84
C GLY A 48 1.96 6.70 19.59
N GLU A 49 2.83 7.20 18.72
CA GLU A 49 2.96 8.62 18.43
C GLU A 49 2.07 9.04 17.27
N VAL A 50 1.46 10.23 17.41
CA VAL A 50 0.74 10.89 16.33
C VAL A 50 1.55 12.10 15.88
N PRO A 51 2.11 12.10 14.66
CA PRO A 51 2.82 13.27 14.14
C PRO A 51 1.88 14.47 14.04
N SER A 52 2.34 15.65 14.43
CA SER A 52 1.59 16.91 14.26
C SER A 52 1.20 17.22 12.81
N LYS A 53 1.86 16.55 11.86
CA LYS A 53 1.71 16.67 10.41
C LYS A 53 0.81 15.58 9.81
N ALA A 54 0.10 14.81 10.63
CA ALA A 54 -0.86 13.81 10.17
C ALA A 54 -1.92 14.36 9.17
N PRO A 55 -2.45 15.60 9.31
CA PRO A 55 -3.37 16.16 8.31
C PRO A 55 -2.72 16.33 6.92
N GLU A 56 -1.47 16.80 6.86
CA GLU A 56 -0.71 16.95 5.62
C GLU A 56 -0.40 15.57 5.01
N LEU A 57 -0.13 14.57 5.86
CA LEU A 57 0.10 13.20 5.43
C LEU A 57 -1.14 12.59 4.75
N SER A 58 -2.34 12.83 5.27
CA SER A 58 -3.60 12.38 4.64
C SER A 58 -3.72 12.89 3.19
N SER A 59 -3.53 14.19 2.99
CA SER A 59 -3.58 14.80 1.65
C SER A 59 -2.54 14.21 0.70
N LEU A 60 -1.31 14.01 1.19
CA LEU A 60 -0.23 13.45 0.39
C LEU A 60 -0.52 11.99 -0.01
N VAL A 61 -1.02 11.17 0.89
CA VAL A 61 -1.36 9.76 0.60
C VAL A 61 -2.41 9.66 -0.49
N LYS A 62 -3.44 10.50 -0.45
CA LYS A 62 -4.48 10.53 -1.50
C LYS A 62 -3.87 10.87 -2.88
N GLN A 63 -2.94 11.83 -2.94
CA GLN A 63 -2.22 12.16 -4.18
C GLN A 63 -1.32 11.03 -4.68
N ILE A 64 -0.64 10.31 -3.77
CA ILE A 64 0.16 9.13 -4.12
C ILE A 64 -0.74 8.04 -4.70
N CYS A 65 -1.88 7.77 -4.09
CA CYS A 65 -2.83 6.76 -4.56
C CYS A 65 -3.41 7.08 -5.95
N GLN A 66 -3.46 8.35 -6.36
CA GLN A 66 -3.84 8.72 -7.73
C GLN A 66 -2.84 8.23 -8.78
N GLN A 67 -1.60 7.88 -8.41
CA GLN A 67 -0.60 7.32 -9.32
C GLN A 67 -0.80 5.81 -9.59
N LYS A 68 -1.88 5.20 -9.09
CA LYS A 68 -2.18 3.76 -9.21
C LYS A 68 -2.35 3.22 -10.63
N SER A 69 -2.38 4.08 -11.65
CA SER A 69 -2.37 3.66 -13.06
C SER A 69 -1.02 3.10 -13.52
N ASP A 70 0.06 3.40 -12.80
CA ASP A 70 1.38 2.86 -13.08
C ASP A 70 1.59 1.53 -12.33
N ILE A 71 1.58 0.42 -13.08
CA ILE A 71 1.73 -0.94 -12.56
C ILE A 71 3.04 -1.12 -11.79
N LEU A 72 4.10 -0.42 -12.19
CA LEU A 72 5.40 -0.50 -11.53
C LEU A 72 5.41 0.22 -10.18
N ALA A 73 4.53 1.21 -9.98
CA ALA A 73 4.40 1.95 -8.72
C ALA A 73 3.49 1.23 -7.70
N LEU A 74 2.57 0.37 -8.16
CA LEU A 74 1.57 -0.29 -7.30
C LEU A 74 2.17 -1.00 -6.08
N PRO A 75 3.23 -1.84 -6.18
CA PRO A 75 3.79 -2.52 -5.02
C PRO A 75 4.32 -1.54 -3.96
N LEU A 76 4.98 -0.46 -4.38
CA LEU A 76 5.52 0.56 -3.49
C LEU A 76 4.41 1.35 -2.80
N ILE A 77 3.35 1.68 -3.54
CA ILE A 77 2.17 2.34 -2.99
C ILE A 77 1.51 1.41 -1.96
N MET A 78 1.37 0.11 -2.25
CA MET A 78 0.76 -0.83 -1.33
C MET A 78 1.53 -0.97 -0.01
N VAL A 79 2.87 -0.97 -0.05
CA VAL A 79 3.71 -0.94 1.16
C VAL A 79 3.40 0.29 2.02
N LEU A 80 3.34 1.48 1.42
CA LEU A 80 2.95 2.69 2.16
C LEU A 80 1.52 2.58 2.73
N MET A 81 0.58 2.05 1.95
CA MET A 81 -0.82 1.95 2.34
C MET A 81 -1.05 1.00 3.52
N VAL A 82 -0.24 -0.05 3.67
CA VAL A 82 -0.27 -0.93 4.86
C VAL A 82 0.13 -0.16 6.12
N SER A 83 1.21 0.63 6.07
CA SER A 83 1.62 1.49 7.19
C SER A 83 0.54 2.53 7.54
N ILE A 84 -0.04 3.17 6.52
CA ILE A 84 -1.11 4.17 6.70
C ILE A 84 -2.38 3.54 7.28
N LYS A 85 -2.76 2.34 6.85
CA LYS A 85 -3.92 1.62 7.41
C LYS A 85 -3.77 1.39 8.91
N ASN A 86 -2.55 1.15 9.40
CA ASN A 86 -2.30 1.04 10.84
C ASN A 86 -2.37 2.40 11.54
N ALA A 87 -1.87 3.47 10.93
CA ALA A 87 -2.05 4.84 11.42
C ALA A 87 -3.54 5.24 11.54
N CYS A 88 -4.38 4.83 10.57
CA CYS A 88 -5.84 5.02 10.65
C CYS A 88 -6.45 4.38 11.90
N LYS A 89 -6.04 3.14 12.24
CA LYS A 89 -6.54 2.44 13.43
C LYS A 89 -6.19 3.14 14.74
N LEU A 90 -5.10 3.91 14.76
CA LEU A 90 -4.67 4.71 15.90
C LEU A 90 -5.27 6.13 15.91
N GLY A 91 -6.20 6.44 15.00
CA GLY A 91 -6.89 7.72 15.00
C GLY A 91 -6.03 8.91 14.55
N TRP A 92 -5.02 8.68 13.71
CA TRP A 92 -4.18 9.77 13.18
C TRP A 92 -4.96 10.77 12.33
N PHE A 93 -6.05 10.35 11.70
CA PHE A 93 -6.80 11.14 10.74
C PHE A 93 -8.25 11.33 11.18
N SER A 94 -8.93 12.31 10.59
CA SER A 94 -10.37 12.48 10.79
C SER A 94 -11.15 11.23 10.36
N ALA A 95 -12.38 11.07 10.83
CA ALA A 95 -13.23 9.95 10.42
C ALA A 95 -13.46 9.94 8.89
N THR A 96 -13.63 11.13 8.29
CA THR A 96 -13.78 11.31 6.85
C THR A 96 -12.52 10.87 6.09
N ASP A 97 -11.36 11.39 6.49
CA ASP A 97 -10.09 11.01 5.87
C ASP A 97 -9.79 9.52 6.01
N THR A 98 -10.06 8.96 7.19
CA THR A 98 -9.88 7.53 7.46
C THR A 98 -10.71 6.69 6.51
N LYS A 99 -11.99 7.04 6.31
CA LYS A 99 -12.85 6.32 5.38
C LYS A 99 -12.31 6.38 3.95
N GLU A 100 -11.99 7.57 3.46
CA GLU A 100 -11.46 7.75 2.09
C GLU A 100 -10.15 6.97 1.86
N ILE A 101 -9.23 7.01 2.83
CA ILE A 101 -7.97 6.27 2.77
C ILE A 101 -8.20 4.76 2.76
N ILE A 102 -9.15 4.26 3.57
CA ILE A 102 -9.48 2.83 3.60
C ILE A 102 -10.15 2.37 2.30
N ASP A 103 -10.96 3.23 1.66
CA ASP A 103 -11.55 2.91 0.36
C ASP A 103 -10.48 2.87 -0.75
N LEU A 104 -9.52 3.80 -0.74
CA LEU A 104 -8.34 3.76 -1.63
C LEU A 104 -7.49 2.50 -1.40
N TYR A 105 -7.28 2.09 -0.14
CA TYR A 105 -6.59 0.86 0.20
C TYR A 105 -7.27 -0.36 -0.45
N LYS A 106 -8.60 -0.46 -0.34
CA LYS A 106 -9.36 -1.58 -0.92
C LYS A 106 -9.25 -1.60 -2.43
N GLU A 107 -9.41 -0.44 -3.06
CA GLU A 107 -9.28 -0.29 -4.51
C GLU A 107 -7.91 -0.78 -5.00
N ILE A 108 -6.82 -0.27 -4.41
CA ILE A 108 -5.45 -0.67 -4.76
C ILE A 108 -5.22 -2.15 -4.47
N SER A 109 -5.72 -2.66 -3.34
CA SER A 109 -5.55 -4.08 -2.97
C SER A 109 -6.22 -5.03 -3.96
N SER A 110 -7.33 -4.60 -4.58
CA SER A 110 -8.03 -5.43 -5.57
C SER A 110 -7.19 -5.68 -6.83
N SER A 111 -6.26 -4.78 -7.16
CA SER A 111 -5.31 -4.97 -8.27
C SER A 111 -4.29 -6.09 -8.04
N PHE A 112 -4.16 -6.58 -6.81
CA PHE A 112 -3.30 -7.71 -6.46
C PHE A 112 -4.06 -9.03 -6.31
N CYS A 113 -5.39 -8.98 -6.29
CA CYS A 113 -6.23 -10.17 -6.32
C CYS A 113 -6.38 -10.62 -7.77
N LEU A 114 -6.10 -11.88 -8.06
CA LEU A 114 -6.50 -12.47 -9.33
C LEU A 114 -8.04 -12.51 -9.37
N PRO A 115 -8.68 -12.20 -10.51
CA PRO A 115 -10.10 -12.51 -10.67
C PRO A 115 -10.27 -14.00 -10.45
N GLU A 116 -11.26 -14.36 -9.64
CA GLU A 116 -11.63 -15.73 -9.29
C GLU A 116 -12.29 -16.42 -10.51
N ASN A 117 -11.59 -16.47 -11.64
CA ASN A 117 -11.97 -17.27 -12.79
C ASN A 117 -11.18 -18.58 -12.72
N VAL A 118 -11.43 -19.34 -11.66
CA VAL A 118 -11.26 -20.78 -11.72
C VAL A 118 -12.64 -21.31 -12.11
N ASP A 119 -12.94 -21.26 -13.40
CA ASP A 119 -13.68 -22.38 -13.97
C ASP A 119 -12.80 -23.58 -13.67
N ALA A 120 -13.09 -24.24 -12.54
CA ALA A 120 -12.60 -25.56 -12.27
C ALA A 120 -13.23 -26.43 -13.35
N GLU A 121 -12.59 -26.46 -14.52
CA GLU A 121 -12.81 -27.52 -15.48
C GLU A 121 -12.65 -28.80 -14.67
N PRO A 122 -13.70 -29.63 -14.53
CA PRO A 122 -13.57 -30.85 -13.78
C PRO A 122 -12.55 -31.67 -14.55
N SER A 123 -11.34 -31.80 -14.00
CA SER A 123 -10.36 -32.76 -14.48
C SER A 123 -11.12 -34.06 -14.72
N PRO A 124 -11.13 -34.62 -15.93
CA PRO A 124 -11.72 -35.93 -16.13
C PRO A 124 -10.83 -36.90 -15.36
N SER A 125 -11.22 -37.18 -14.12
CA SER A 125 -10.69 -38.27 -13.33
C SER A 125 -10.96 -39.52 -14.14
N ASN A 126 -9.92 -40.00 -14.82
CA ASN A 126 -9.96 -41.18 -15.68
C ASN A 126 -10.47 -42.37 -14.84
N PRO A 127 -11.67 -42.92 -15.09
CA PRO A 127 -12.15 -44.09 -14.38
C PRO A 127 -11.67 -45.33 -15.13
N ASN A 128 -10.36 -45.55 -15.18
CA ASN A 128 -9.80 -46.77 -15.76
C ASN A 128 -8.58 -47.23 -14.95
N ILE A 129 -8.85 -47.67 -13.73
CA ILE A 129 -8.08 -48.76 -13.14
C ILE A 129 -8.99 -49.99 -13.18
N GLN A 130 -9.18 -50.53 -14.38
CA GLN A 130 -9.63 -51.90 -14.56
C GLN A 130 -8.39 -52.80 -14.49
N THR A 131 -8.33 -53.55 -13.41
CA THR A 131 -7.89 -54.96 -13.30
C THR A 131 -6.83 -55.46 -14.28
N TYR A 132 -5.66 -55.83 -13.76
CA TYR A 132 -4.93 -56.99 -14.28
C TYR A 132 -4.36 -57.86 -13.14
N MET A 133 -4.49 -59.16 -13.34
CA MET A 133 -4.47 -60.27 -12.39
C MET A 133 -3.08 -60.87 -12.08
N GLU A 134 -3.06 -61.60 -10.96
CA GLU A 134 -2.34 -62.86 -10.67
C GLU A 134 -0.80 -62.93 -10.63
N ARG A 135 -0.29 -63.29 -9.44
CA ARG A 135 0.44 -64.56 -9.21
C ARG A 135 0.37 -64.98 -7.74
#